data_AF-A0AAU9W7F2-F1
#
_entry.id   AF-A0AAU9W7F2-F1
#
_cell.length_a   1.000
_cell.length_b   1.000
_cell.length_c   1.000
_cell.angle_alpha   90.00
_cell.angle_beta   90.00
_cell.angle_gamma   90.00
#
_symmetry.space_group_name_H-M   'P 1'
#
loop_
_entity.id
_entity.type
_entity.pdbx_description
1 polymer ?
#
loop_
_entity_poly.entity_id
_entity_poly.type
_entity_poly.pdbx_seq_one_letter_code
_entity_poly.pdbx_strand_id
1 'polypeptide(L)' 'MQLDTGCALSLAPINFFKEICPDVEMKPTNVVLSTYTGKTLRPLGEAFVDVENLGLQHSLPLLVVQAVSLL' A
#
# COMPACT_ATOMS: atom_id res chain seq x y z
N MET A 1 3.87 -4.60 -10.56
CA MET A 1 4.46 -4.15 -9.28
C MET A 1 5.84 -3.60 -9.55
N GLN A 2 6.21 -2.47 -8.94
CA GLN A 2 7.55 -1.90 -9.02
C GLN A 2 8.29 -2.19 -7.71
N LEU A 3 9.51 -2.73 -7.80
CA LEU A 3 10.38 -2.90 -6.63
C LEU A 3 10.97 -1.55 -6.26
N ASP A 4 10.70 -1.10 -5.04
CA ASP A 4 11.21 0.17 -4.51
C ASP A 4 11.86 -0.07 -3.15
N THR A 5 13.19 -0.08 -3.13
CA THR A 5 13.98 -0.24 -1.90
C THR A 5 14.12 1.06 -1.11
N GLY A 6 13.72 2.20 -1.68
CA GLY A 6 13.67 3.49 -1.00
C GLY A 6 12.36 3.72 -0.24
N CYS A 7 11.35 2.87 -0.46
CA CYS A 7 10.09 2.92 0.26
C CYS A 7 10.10 1.95 1.46
N ALA A 8 9.72 2.45 2.64
CA ALA A 8 9.69 1.63 3.86
C ALA A 8 8.51 0.63 3.88
N LEU A 9 7.45 0.88 3.12
CA LEU A 9 6.21 0.10 3.11
C LEU A 9 5.67 -0.05 1.69
N SER A 10 4.99 -1.16 1.41
CA SER A 10 4.30 -1.35 0.13
C SER A 10 3.05 -0.47 0.04
N LEU A 11 2.84 0.14 -1.12
CA LEU A 11 1.73 1.05 -1.40
C LEU A 11 0.89 0.52 -2.56
N ALA A 12 -0.43 0.68 -2.49
CA ALA A 12 -1.34 0.45 -3.61
C ALA A 12 -2.39 1.56 -3.75
N PRO A 13 -2.74 1.96 -4.99
CA PRO A 13 -3.90 2.81 -5.22
C PRO A 13 -5.20 2.12 -4.81
N ILE A 14 -6.15 2.88 -4.26
CA ILE A 14 -7.46 2.36 -3.84
C ILE A 14 -8.22 1.58 -4.92
N ASN A 15 -8.11 1.98 -6.19
CA ASN A 15 -8.80 1.28 -7.28
C ASN A 15 -8.22 -0.12 -7.49
N PHE A 16 -6.88 -0.25 -7.46
CA PHE A 16 -6.20 -1.53 -7.54
C PHE A 16 -6.56 -2.42 -6.35
N PHE A 17 -6.54 -1.86 -5.13
CA PHE A 17 -6.89 -2.61 -3.92
C PHE A 17 -8.31 -3.18 -3.98
N LYS A 18 -9.30 -2.38 -4.41
CA LYS A 18 -10.69 -2.84 -4.53
C LYS A 18 -10.88 -3.91 -5.62
N GLU A 19 -10.09 -3.86 -6.68
CA GLU A 19 -10.19 -4.82 -7.78
C GLU A 19 -9.53 -6.16 -7.42
N ILE A 20 -8.33 -6.12 -6.82
CA ILE A 20 -7.51 -7.31 -6.56
C ILE A 20 -7.78 -7.92 -5.18
N CYS A 21 -8.16 -7.11 -4.19
CA CYS A 21 -8.39 -7.52 -2.81
C CYS A 21 -9.81 -7.12 -2.34
N PRO A 22 -10.88 -7.46 -3.07
CA PRO A 22 -12.23 -6.97 -2.77
C PRO A 22 -12.75 -7.39 -1.38
N ASP A 23 -12.31 -8.56 -0.90
CA ASP A 23 -12.76 -9.16 0.36
C ASP A 23 -11.82 -8.84 1.54
N VAL A 24 -10.73 -8.12 1.31
CA VAL A 24 -9.77 -7.78 2.37
C VAL A 24 -10.23 -6.51 3.09
N GLU A 25 -10.40 -6.61 4.40
CA GLU A 25 -10.75 -5.46 5.23
C GLU A 25 -9.57 -4.46 5.32
N MET A 26 -9.85 -3.20 4.97
CA MET A 26 -8.93 -2.10 5.19
C MET A 26 -9.21 -1.46 6.55
N LYS A 27 -8.18 -1.34 7.38
CA LYS A 27 -8.26 -0.75 8.73
C LYS A 27 -7.70 0.68 8.74
N PRO A 28 -8.16 1.54 9.64
CA PRO A 28 -7.53 2.85 9.85
C PRO A 28 -6.06 2.71 10.22
N THR A 29 -5.24 3.67 9.77
CA THR A 29 -3.81 3.72 10.10
C THR A 29 -3.40 5.13 10.53
N ASN A 30 -2.42 5.19 11.44
CA ASN A 30 -1.81 6.45 11.89
C ASN A 30 -0.51 6.78 11.12
N VAL A 31 -0.15 5.96 10.12
CA VAL A 31 1.05 6.17 9.32
C VAL A 31 0.93 7.45 8.50
N VAL A 32 2.02 8.21 8.44
CA VAL A 32 2.18 9.37 7.54
C VAL A 32 3.43 9.14 6.71
N LEU A 33 3.29 9.22 5.39
CA LEU A 33 4.40 9.05 4.46
C LEU A 33 4.98 10.41 4.10
N SER A 34 6.31 10.48 4.05
CA SER A 34 7.04 11.64 3.53
C SER A 34 7.53 11.32 2.12
N THR A 35 7.18 12.16 1.16
CA THR A 35 7.65 12.01 -0.22
C THR A 35 9.01 12.69 -0.42
N TYR A 36 9.69 12.37 -1.52
CA TYR A 36 10.93 13.04 -1.90
C TYR A 36 10.75 14.56 -2.14
N THR A 37 9.52 15.01 -2.44
CA THR A 37 9.18 16.44 -2.58
C THR A 37 8.95 17.15 -1.24
N GLY A 38 9.10 16.45 -0.12
CA GLY A 38 8.82 16.98 1.22
C GLY A 38 7.33 17.10 1.54
N LYS A 39 6.44 16.66 0.64
CA LYS A 39 5.01 16.59 0.89
C LYS A 39 4.72 15.40 1.80
N THR A 40 3.68 15.55 2.63
CA THR A 40 3.16 14.44 3.41
C THR A 40 1.97 13.81 2.70
N LEU A 41 1.88 12.49 2.75
CA LEU A 41 0.74 11.73 2.29
C LEU A 41 0.18 10.90 3.44
N ARG A 42 -1.14 10.98 3.62
CA ARG A 42 -1.87 10.13 4.57
C ARG A 42 -2.54 9.00 3.78
N PRO A 43 -2.19 7.73 4.05
CA PRO A 43 -2.93 6.60 3.51
C PRO A 43 -4.40 6.66 3.92
N LEU A 44 -5.26 6.05 3.10
CA LEU A 44 -6.66 5.82 3.42
C LEU A 44 -6.81 4.75 4.51
N GLY A 45 -5.87 3.81 4.55
CA GLY A 45 -5.83 2.73 5.53
C GLY A 45 -4.67 1.77 5.28
N GLU A 46 -4.64 0.72 6.10
CA GLU A 46 -3.72 -0.41 6.00
C GLU A 46 -4.54 -1.69 5.90
N ALA A 47 -4.08 -2.62 5.07
CA ALA A 47 -4.62 -3.97 4.97
C ALA A 47 -3.49 -4.99 5.10
N PHE A 48 -3.78 -6.15 5.65
CA PHE A 48 -2.89 -7.31 5.56
C PHE A 48 -3.34 -8.16 4.39
N VAL A 49 -2.44 -8.34 3.42
CA VAL A 49 -2.72 -9.07 2.19
C VAL A 49 -1.78 -10.25 2.05
N ASP A 50 -2.29 -11.35 1.51
CA ASP A 50 -1.48 -12.52 1.22
C ASP A 50 -0.73 -12.32 -0.10
N VAL A 51 0.59 -12.43 -0.03
CA VAL A 51 1.49 -12.30 -1.17
C VAL A 51 2.18 -13.63 -1.39
N GLU A 52 2.08 -14.16 -2.60
CA GLU A 52 2.85 -15.31 -3.04
C GLU A 52 4.10 -14.86 -3.82
N ASN A 53 5.26 -15.34 -3.41
CA ASN A 53 6.51 -15.13 -4.12
C ASN A 53 7.39 -16.39 -4.04
N LEU A 54 7.82 -16.90 -5.19
CA LEU A 54 8.61 -18.14 -5.29
C LEU A 54 7.99 -19.34 -4.54
N GLY A 55 6.65 -19.43 -4.55
CA GLY A 55 5.90 -20.48 -3.87
C GLY A 55 5.80 -20.32 -2.34
N LEU A 56 6.31 -19.23 -1.78
CA LEU A 56 6.14 -18.87 -0.38
C LEU A 56 5.00 -17.87 -0.24
N GLN A 57 4.09 -18.13 0.68
CA GLN A 57 3.00 -17.22 1.04
C GLN A 57 3.33 -16.45 2.31
N HIS A 58 3.13 -15.15 2.26
CA HIS A 58 3.36 -14.24 3.38
C HIS A 58 2.20 -13.26 3.49
N SER A 59 1.67 -13.09 4.70
CA SER A 59 0.74 -12.01 5.00
C SER A 59 1.53 -10.74 5.34
N LEU A 60 1.43 -9.72 4.50
CA LEU A 60 2.23 -8.50 4.58
C LEU A 60 1.33 -7.25 4.61
N PRO A 61 1.78 -6.17 5.28
CA PRO A 61 1.04 -4.92 5.30
C PRO A 61 1.10 -4.21 3.94
N LEU A 62 -0.05 -3.68 3.54
CA LEU A 62 -0.22 -2.85 2.35
C LEU A 62 -0.92 -1.55 2.74
N LEU A 63 -0.26 -0.42 2.52
CA LEU A 63 -0.90 0.87 2.69
C LEU A 63 -1.69 1.23 1.43
N VAL A 64 -2.97 1.53 1.62
CA VAL A 64 -3.86 1.92 0.54
C VAL A 64 -3.89 3.44 0.46
N VAL A 65 -3.57 4.00 -0.70
CA VAL A 65 -3.48 5.44 -0.91
C VAL A 65 -4.50 5.91 -1.93
N GLN A 66 -4.88 7.19 -1.84
CA GLN A 66 -5.68 7.81 -2.89
C GLN A 66 -4.89 7.78 -4.20
N ALA A 67 -5.56 7.45 -5.30
CA ALA A 67 -4.98 7.60 -6.63
C ALA A 67 -4.83 9.10 -6.93
N VAL A 68 -3.64 9.62 -6.67
CA VAL A 68 -3.22 10.97 -7.05
C VAL A 68 -1.88 10.79 -7.75
N SER A 69 -1.63 11.52 -8.84
CA SER A 69 -0.27 11.60 -9.38
C SER A 69 0.66 12.08 -8.27
N LEU A 70 1.51 11.17 -7.79
CA LEU A 70 2.60 11.46 -6.84
C LEU A 70 3.85 12.02 -7.54
N LEU A 71 3.68 12.36 -8.82
CA LEU A 71 4.67 12.98 -9.70
C LEU A 71 4.23 14.41 -10.01
#